data_AF-A0A645EHS7-F1
#
_entry.id   AF-A0A645EHS7-F1
#
_cell.length_a   1.000
_cell.length_b   1.000
_cell.length_c   1.000
_cell.angle_alpha   90.00
_cell.angle_beta   90.00
_cell.angle_gamma   90.00
#
_symmetry.space_group_name_H-M   'P 1'
#
loop_
_entity.id
_entity.type
_entity.pdbx_description
1 polymer ?
#
loop_
_entity_poly.entity_id
_entity_poly.type
_entity_poly.pdbx_seq_one_letter_code
_entity_poly.pdbx_strand_id
1 'polypeptide(L)'
;MQDLFYWLVVAYTTFSFSLRSCDGRLRWFVFCGELLGWVLFRMTLGGLFVAFGSGILMLVIRLIKALMSFLLRLLKLMIKIITAPFLLLYRVFGVRIKTAAINRVNHVKKVCRNRKFRLKKRLRLLYNRYIPHLGGEPHQGKQGVVNVSKRKKRKANWLVRFFMLCFVGYVAASLIGMQVEVTAKRRQLLALQQSVEQQKRINDETQRLLSGENDEDYIERVARDKLGYAYPDEKIFIDRSGN
;
A
#
# COMPACT_ATOMS: atom_id res chain seq x y z
N MET A 1 27.99 -11.44 -2.15
CA MET A 1 27.98 -10.93 -3.54
C MET A 1 27.62 -9.45 -3.61
N GLN A 2 26.45 -9.02 -3.11
CA GLN A 2 26.01 -7.61 -3.19
C GLN A 2 26.95 -6.61 -2.52
N ASP A 3 27.49 -6.94 -1.33
CA ASP A 3 28.43 -6.06 -0.65
C ASP A 3 29.73 -5.86 -1.43
N LEU A 4 30.23 -6.90 -2.09
CA LEU A 4 31.48 -6.85 -2.86
C LEU A 4 31.34 -5.95 -4.11
N PHE A 5 30.16 -5.98 -4.75
CA PHE A 5 29.84 -5.07 -5.84
C PHE A 5 29.74 -3.62 -5.37
N TYR A 6 29.14 -3.38 -4.20
CA TYR A 6 29.06 -2.04 -3.62
C TYR A 6 30.46 -1.46 -3.35
N TRP A 7 31.34 -2.25 -2.72
CA TRP A 7 32.72 -1.84 -2.46
C TRP A 7 33.52 -1.57 -3.74
N LEU A 8 33.34 -2.38 -4.78
CA LEU A 8 33.97 -2.14 -6.08
C LEU A 8 33.50 -0.86 -6.76
N VAL A 9 32.19 -0.59 -6.72
CA VAL A 9 31.62 0.62 -7.32
C VAL A 9 32.08 1.85 -6.57
N VAL A 10 32.07 1.83 -5.22
CA VAL A 10 32.56 2.95 -4.41
C VAL A 10 34.05 3.20 -4.69
N ALA A 11 34.89 2.16 -4.63
CA ALA A 11 36.31 2.28 -4.92
C ALA A 11 36.57 2.82 -6.34
N TYR A 12 35.83 2.35 -7.34
CA TYR A 12 35.93 2.84 -8.71
C TYR A 12 35.51 4.31 -8.84
N THR A 13 34.43 4.71 -8.16
CA THR A 13 33.95 6.11 -8.19
C THR A 13 34.92 7.05 -7.48
N THR A 14 35.44 6.68 -6.31
CA THR A 14 36.42 7.49 -5.58
C THR A 14 37.74 7.57 -6.35
N PHE A 15 38.18 6.47 -6.95
CA PHE A 15 39.38 6.43 -7.79
C PHE A 15 39.22 7.31 -9.04
N SER A 16 38.09 7.20 -9.74
CA SER A 16 37.78 8.02 -10.91
C SER A 16 37.68 9.51 -10.57
N PHE A 17 37.09 9.84 -9.42
CA PHE A 17 37.00 11.21 -8.92
C PHE A 17 38.40 11.75 -8.55
N SER A 18 39.22 10.95 -7.88
CA SER A 18 40.60 11.31 -7.50
C SER A 18 41.50 11.54 -8.72
N LEU A 19 41.32 10.78 -9.81
CA LEU A 19 42.07 10.97 -11.06
C LEU A 19 41.65 12.24 -11.81
N ARG A 20 40.37 12.62 -11.70
CA ARG A 20 39.82 13.79 -12.41
C ARG A 20 40.15 15.11 -11.71
N SER A 21 40.37 15.07 -10.40
CA SER A 21 40.65 16.26 -9.58
C SER A 21 42.13 16.46 -9.25
N CYS A 22 43.03 15.52 -9.58
CA CYS A 22 44.46 15.66 -9.34
C CYS A 22 45.25 15.20 -10.57
N ASP A 23 46.05 16.10 -11.14
CA ASP A 23 47.02 15.87 -12.23
C ASP A 23 48.14 14.89 -11.81
N GLY A 24 47.80 13.64 -11.53
CA GLY A 24 48.75 12.55 -11.28
C GLY A 24 49.50 12.57 -9.94
N ARG A 25 49.24 13.51 -9.02
CA ARG A 25 49.83 13.51 -7.67
C ARG A 25 48.84 13.00 -6.62
N LEU A 26 49.06 11.78 -6.13
CA LEU A 26 48.28 11.14 -5.07
C LEU A 26 48.40 11.92 -3.75
N ARG A 27 47.38 12.71 -3.40
CA ARG A 27 47.26 13.35 -2.09
C ARG A 27 46.58 12.38 -1.12
N TRP A 28 47.37 11.68 -0.31
CA TRP A 28 46.91 10.72 0.71
C TRP A 28 45.80 11.23 1.63
N PHE A 29 45.68 12.56 1.79
CA PHE A 29 44.65 13.20 2.61
C PHE A 29 43.21 12.87 2.18
N VAL A 30 42.94 12.64 0.88
CA VAL A 30 41.59 12.28 0.40
C VAL A 30 41.20 10.87 0.88
N PHE A 31 42.12 9.91 0.79
CA PHE A 31 41.91 8.56 1.32
C PHE A 31 41.77 8.56 2.84
N CYS A 32 42.57 9.38 3.54
CA CYS A 32 42.42 9.55 4.99
C CYS A 32 41.03 10.13 5.34
N GLY A 33 40.51 11.09 4.57
CA GLY A 33 39.17 11.64 4.79
C GLY A 33 38.05 10.63 4.58
N GLU A 34 38.14 9.79 3.54
CA GLU A 34 37.16 8.74 3.28
C GLU A 34 37.20 7.64 4.35
N LEU A 35 38.41 7.24 4.78
CA LEU A 35 38.60 6.24 5.81
C LEU A 35 38.11 6.75 7.18
N LEU A 36 38.40 8.01 7.50
CA LEU A 36 37.95 8.65 8.74
C LEU A 36 36.42 8.85 8.72
N GLY A 37 35.83 9.20 7.57
CA GLY A 37 34.38 9.24 7.37
C GLY A 37 33.71 7.86 7.55
N TRP A 38 34.32 6.80 7.02
CA TRP A 38 33.84 5.42 7.21
C TRP A 38 33.92 4.97 8.68
N VAL A 39 35.04 5.26 9.35
CA VAL A 39 35.24 4.95 10.77
C VAL A 39 34.24 5.70 11.65
N LEU A 40 34.04 7.00 11.41
CA LEU A 40 33.05 7.80 12.13
C LEU A 40 31.63 7.28 11.90
N PHE A 41 31.26 6.99 10.66
CA PHE A 41 29.94 6.44 10.34
C PHE A 41 29.69 5.10 11.07
N ARG A 42 30.71 4.24 11.14
CA ARG A 42 30.60 2.95 11.82
C ARG A 42 30.60 3.07 13.35
N MET A 43 31.29 4.06 13.93
CA MET A 43 31.35 4.25 15.38
C MET A 43 30.17 5.03 15.96
N THR A 44 29.62 6.03 15.27
CA THR A 44 28.58 6.90 15.85
C THR A 44 27.21 6.79 15.19
N LEU A 45 27.15 6.61 13.87
CA LEU A 45 25.90 6.71 13.12
C LEU A 45 25.24 5.34 12.89
N GLY A 46 26.00 4.27 12.70
CA GLY A 46 25.46 2.95 12.35
C GLY A 46 24.45 2.38 13.36
N GLY A 47 24.77 2.42 14.66
CA GLY A 47 23.86 1.91 15.71
C GLY A 47 22.61 2.76 15.87
N LEU A 48 22.75 4.08 15.79
CA LEU A 48 21.66 5.03 15.94
C LEU A 48 20.66 4.92 14.76
N PHE A 49 21.15 4.87 13.52
CA PHE A 49 20.30 4.72 12.33
C PHE A 49 19.56 3.38 12.30
N VAL A 50 20.17 2.29 12.76
CA VAL A 50 19.50 0.98 12.84
C VAL A 50 18.43 0.98 13.94
N ALA A 51 18.69 1.62 15.08
CA ALA A 51 17.70 1.78 16.15
C ALA A 51 16.52 2.66 15.71
N PHE A 52 16.78 3.80 15.06
CA PHE A 52 15.73 4.66 14.52
C PHE A 52 14.97 3.99 13.37
N GLY A 53 15.66 3.33 12.45
CA GLY A 53 15.05 2.63 11.30
C GLY A 53 14.13 1.50 11.73
N SER A 54 14.57 0.68 12.69
CA SER A 54 13.72 -0.39 13.24
C SER A 54 12.52 0.15 14.04
N GLY A 55 12.69 1.27 14.77
CA GLY A 55 11.60 1.95 15.46
C GLY A 55 10.52 2.49 14.51
N ILE A 56 10.94 3.19 13.47
CA ILE A 56 10.03 3.74 12.44
C ILE A 56 9.33 2.61 11.69
N LEU A 57 10.06 1.57 11.27
CA LEU A 57 9.50 0.41 10.58
C LEU A 57 8.46 -0.31 11.44
N MET A 58 8.74 -0.52 12.73
CA MET A 58 7.77 -1.13 13.65
C MET A 58 6.52 -0.27 13.82
N LEU A 59 6.66 1.06 13.90
CA LEU A 59 5.51 1.98 13.95
C LEU A 59 4.65 1.87 12.69
N VAL A 60 5.26 1.86 11.51
CA VAL A 60 4.57 1.70 10.23
C VAL A 60 3.84 0.35 10.17
N ILE A 61 4.50 -0.75 10.54
CA ILE A 61 3.87 -2.08 10.55
C ILE A 61 2.70 -2.14 11.55
N ARG A 62 2.85 -1.52 12.74
CA ARG A 62 1.76 -1.43 13.73
C ARG A 62 0.57 -0.65 13.19
N LEU A 63 0.80 0.49 12.53
CA LEU A 63 -0.26 1.28 11.89
C LEU A 63 -0.98 0.51 10.80
N ILE A 64 -0.24 -0.16 9.90
CA ILE A 64 -0.84 -0.98 8.83
C ILE A 64 -1.68 -2.12 9.42
N LYS A 65 -1.15 -2.84 10.43
CA LYS A 65 -1.91 -3.91 11.10
C LYS A 65 -3.15 -3.37 11.82
N ALA A 66 -3.06 -2.22 12.47
CA ALA A 66 -4.19 -1.57 13.13
C ALA A 66 -5.29 -1.23 12.12
N LEU A 67 -4.93 -0.56 11.01
CA LEU A 67 -5.85 -0.23 9.91
C LEU A 67 -6.50 -1.47 9.31
N MET A 68 -5.72 -2.51 8.99
CA MET A 68 -6.24 -3.78 8.47
C MET A 68 -7.20 -4.46 9.46
N SER A 69 -6.84 -4.48 10.75
CA SER A 69 -7.69 -5.08 11.78
C SER A 69 -9.00 -4.31 11.96
N PHE A 70 -8.96 -2.98 11.87
CA PHE A 70 -10.12 -2.11 11.94
C PHE A 70 -11.07 -2.34 10.76
N LEU A 71 -10.52 -2.39 9.53
CA LEU A 71 -11.29 -2.68 8.33
C LEU A 71 -11.96 -4.06 8.39
N LEU A 72 -11.22 -5.08 8.83
CA LEU A 72 -11.78 -6.44 9.01
C LEU A 72 -12.85 -6.50 10.10
N ARG A 73 -12.73 -5.70 11.18
CA ARG A 73 -13.77 -5.58 12.20
C ARG A 73 -15.05 -4.97 11.61
N LEU A 74 -14.93 -3.88 10.85
CA LEU A 74 -16.07 -3.25 10.17
C LEU A 74 -16.77 -4.23 9.23
N LEU A 75 -16.01 -4.95 8.41
CA LEU A 75 -16.56 -5.95 7.50
C LEU A 75 -17.28 -7.08 8.25
N LYS A 76 -16.70 -7.60 9.35
CA LYS A 76 -17.35 -8.61 10.19
C LYS A 76 -18.63 -8.09 10.84
N LEU A 77 -18.66 -6.82 11.24
CA LEU A 77 -19.84 -6.17 11.80
C LEU A 77 -20.96 -6.10 10.77
N MET A 78 -20.66 -5.66 9.54
CA MET A 78 -21.60 -5.66 8.42
C MET A 78 -22.13 -7.07 8.11
N ILE A 79 -21.25 -8.07 8.06
CA ILE A 79 -21.66 -9.48 7.86
C ILE A 79 -22.53 -9.96 9.02
N LYS A 80 -22.21 -9.59 10.27
CA LYS A 80 -23.02 -9.95 11.44
C LYS A 80 -24.40 -9.32 11.38
N ILE A 81 -24.49 -8.05 10.98
CA ILE A 81 -25.76 -7.32 10.79
C ILE A 81 -26.62 -7.99 9.73
N ILE A 82 -26.04 -8.48 8.64
CA ILE A 82 -26.78 -9.18 7.57
C ILE A 82 -27.17 -10.61 8.00
N THR A 83 -26.26 -11.34 8.66
CA THR A 83 -26.47 -12.75 9.01
C THR A 83 -27.38 -12.95 10.23
N ALA A 84 -27.38 -12.04 11.20
CA ALA A 84 -28.21 -12.11 12.39
C ALA A 84 -29.73 -12.18 12.10
N PRO A 85 -30.33 -11.31 11.28
CA PRO A 85 -31.76 -11.40 10.95
C PRO A 85 -32.06 -12.67 10.16
N PHE A 86 -31.14 -13.09 9.28
CA PHE A 86 -31.30 -14.33 8.50
C PHE A 86 -31.29 -15.59 9.38
N LEU A 87 -30.46 -15.60 10.43
CA LEU A 87 -30.40 -16.70 11.39
C LEU A 87 -31.67 -16.78 12.25
N LEU A 88 -32.20 -15.62 12.65
CA LEU A 88 -33.44 -15.51 13.42
C LEU A 88 -34.62 -16.00 12.57
N LEU A 89 -34.69 -15.56 11.31
CA LEU A 89 -35.67 -16.03 10.33
C LEU A 89 -35.59 -17.56 10.17
N TYR A 90 -34.39 -18.10 9.98
CA TYR A 90 -34.18 -19.54 9.86
C TYR A 90 -34.66 -20.32 11.10
N ARG A 91 -34.46 -19.77 12.31
CA ARG A 91 -34.93 -20.38 13.56
C ARG A 91 -36.46 -20.41 13.64
N VAL A 92 -37.13 -19.31 13.30
CA VAL A 92 -38.60 -19.22 13.30
C VAL A 92 -39.21 -20.17 12.29
N PHE A 93 -38.69 -20.19 11.05
CA PHE A 93 -39.15 -21.13 10.01
C PHE A 93 -38.86 -22.59 10.39
N GLY A 94 -37.70 -22.88 10.98
CA GLY A 94 -37.35 -24.22 11.44
C GLY A 94 -38.32 -24.77 12.49
N VAL A 95 -38.74 -23.95 13.45
CA VAL A 95 -39.74 -24.35 14.46
C VAL A 95 -41.10 -24.58 13.82
N ARG A 96 -41.56 -23.67 12.95
CA ARG A 96 -42.84 -23.82 12.22
C ARG A 96 -42.92 -25.10 11.40
N ILE A 97 -41.85 -25.45 10.68
CA ILE A 97 -41.77 -26.67 9.86
C ILE A 97 -41.80 -27.92 10.74
N LYS A 98 -41.04 -27.94 11.85
CA LYS A 98 -41.05 -29.06 12.80
C LYS A 98 -42.42 -29.29 13.41
N THR A 99 -43.08 -28.24 13.90
CA THR A 99 -44.42 -28.34 14.49
C THR A 99 -45.45 -28.80 13.46
N ALA A 100 -45.38 -28.30 12.22
CA ALA A 100 -46.24 -28.75 11.13
C ALA A 100 -46.03 -30.23 10.77
N ALA A 101 -44.78 -30.70 10.76
CA ALA A 101 -44.45 -32.11 10.52
C ALA A 101 -44.98 -33.02 11.65
N ILE A 102 -44.80 -32.63 12.91
CA ILE A 102 -45.32 -33.38 14.07
C ILE A 102 -46.85 -33.46 14.02
N ASN A 103 -47.52 -32.34 13.71
CA ASN A 103 -48.99 -32.31 13.59
C ASN A 103 -49.49 -33.21 12.45
N ARG A 104 -48.79 -33.24 11.30
CA ARG A 104 -49.09 -34.17 10.19
C ARG A 104 -48.95 -35.63 10.62
N VAL A 105 -47.85 -35.99 11.28
CA VAL A 105 -47.62 -37.36 11.77
C VAL A 105 -48.68 -37.77 12.80
N ASN A 106 -49.02 -36.87 13.73
CA ASN A 106 -50.07 -37.13 14.72
C ASN A 106 -51.46 -37.26 14.07
N HIS A 107 -51.76 -36.44 13.05
CA HIS A 107 -52.99 -36.56 12.27
C HIS A 107 -53.07 -37.91 11.55
N VAL A 108 -52.00 -38.34 10.88
CA VAL A 108 -51.94 -39.66 10.22
C VAL A 108 -52.09 -40.78 11.25
N LYS A 109 -51.38 -40.71 12.40
CA LYS A 109 -51.55 -41.68 13.49
C LYS A 109 -53.00 -41.72 14.01
N LYS A 110 -53.67 -40.57 14.13
CA LYS A 110 -55.08 -40.47 14.55
C LYS A 110 -56.01 -41.12 13.53
N VAL A 111 -55.81 -40.85 12.24
CA VAL A 111 -56.58 -41.46 11.14
C VAL A 111 -56.35 -42.97 11.08
N CYS A 112 -55.10 -43.44 11.15
CA CYS A 112 -54.76 -44.86 11.20
C CYS A 112 -55.39 -45.56 12.40
N ARG A 113 -55.36 -44.93 13.59
CA ARG A 113 -55.99 -45.46 14.81
C ARG A 113 -57.51 -45.58 14.64
N ASN A 114 -58.18 -44.54 14.15
CA ASN A 114 -59.62 -44.56 13.86
C ASN A 114 -60.00 -45.62 12.81
N ARG A 115 -59.18 -45.78 11.75
CA ARG A 115 -59.37 -46.86 10.77
C ARG A 115 -59.20 -48.24 11.40
N LYS A 116 -58.21 -48.44 12.28
CA LYS A 116 -57.97 -49.71 12.99
C LYS A 116 -59.13 -50.07 13.94
N PHE A 117 -59.70 -49.09 14.65
CA PHE A 117 -60.91 -49.30 15.47
C PHE A 117 -62.13 -49.67 14.62
N ARG A 118 -62.35 -48.97 13.50
CA ARG A 118 -63.41 -49.33 12.53
C ARG A 118 -63.19 -50.70 11.92
N LEU A 119 -61.94 -51.10 11.63
CA LEU A 119 -61.61 -52.44 11.17
C LEU A 119 -61.93 -53.49 12.22
N LYS A 120 -61.55 -53.32 13.50
CA LYS A 120 -61.92 -54.27 14.57
C LYS A 120 -63.44 -54.43 14.73
N LYS A 121 -64.19 -53.32 14.62
CA LYS A 121 -65.65 -53.34 14.66
C LYS A 121 -66.27 -54.08 13.47
N ARG A 122 -65.71 -53.91 12.26
CA ARG A 122 -66.12 -54.66 11.06
C ARG A 122 -65.63 -56.11 11.03
N LEU A 123 -64.49 -56.42 11.65
CA LEU A 123 -63.93 -57.77 11.75
C LEU A 123 -64.84 -58.68 12.59
N ARG A 124 -65.48 -58.14 13.66
CA ARG A 124 -66.52 -58.86 14.41
C ARG A 124 -67.79 -59.14 13.61
N LEU A 125 -68.06 -58.38 12.54
CA LEU A 125 -69.21 -58.59 11.66
C LEU A 125 -68.90 -59.57 10.52
N LEU A 126 -67.65 -60.01 10.37
CA LEU A 126 -67.19 -60.92 9.32
C LEU A 126 -66.73 -62.25 9.92
N TYR A 127 -67.56 -62.85 10.77
CA TYR A 127 -67.37 -64.22 11.24
C TYR A 127 -68.30 -65.18 10.50
N ASN A 128 -68.11 -65.29 9.18
CA ASN A 128 -68.41 -66.53 8.47
C ASN A 128 -67.74 -66.53 7.09
N ARG A 129 -66.43 -66.78 7.03
CA ARG A 129 -65.79 -67.35 5.83
C ARG A 129 -64.43 -67.92 6.20
N TYR A 130 -64.35 -69.24 6.31
CA TYR A 130 -63.10 -69.97 6.37
C TYR A 130 -62.35 -69.80 5.04
N ILE A 131 -61.09 -69.36 5.09
CA ILE A 131 -60.14 -69.43 3.96
C ILE A 131 -58.89 -70.12 4.53
N PRO A 132 -58.48 -71.28 4.01
CA PRO A 132 -57.37 -72.02 4.57
C PRO A 132 -56.06 -71.62 3.86
N HIS A 133 -54.99 -71.54 4.66
CA HIS A 133 -53.55 -71.54 4.35
C HIS A 133 -53.04 -70.73 3.14
N LEU A 134 -52.20 -69.71 3.41
CA LEU A 134 -50.99 -69.47 2.63
C LEU A 134 -49.91 -68.92 3.56
N GLY A 135 -48.84 -69.71 3.74
CA GLY A 135 -47.66 -69.35 4.52
C GLY A 135 -46.86 -68.24 3.85
N GLY A 136 -46.22 -67.41 4.67
CA GLY A 136 -45.30 -66.38 4.23
C GLY A 136 -44.68 -65.70 5.44
N GLU A 137 -43.40 -65.98 5.68
CA GLU A 137 -42.63 -65.48 6.82
C GLU A 137 -42.47 -63.95 6.83
N PRO A 138 -42.42 -63.30 8.01
CA PRO A 138 -42.02 -61.89 8.08
C PRO A 138 -40.50 -61.77 8.25
N HIS A 139 -39.83 -61.34 7.18
CA HIS A 139 -38.45 -60.85 7.21
C HIS A 139 -38.27 -59.72 8.24
N GLN A 140 -37.35 -59.92 9.19
CA GLN A 140 -36.84 -58.87 10.08
C GLN A 140 -35.94 -57.89 9.30
N GLY A 141 -36.47 -56.70 9.00
CA GLY A 141 -35.71 -55.56 8.47
C GLY A 141 -35.07 -54.73 9.58
N LYS A 142 -33.74 -54.84 9.72
CA LYS A 142 -32.89 -54.04 10.61
C LYS A 142 -33.01 -52.54 10.29
N GLN A 143 -33.34 -51.72 11.29
CA GLN A 143 -33.29 -50.25 11.19
C GLN A 143 -31.84 -49.78 11.34
N GLY A 144 -31.18 -49.53 10.21
CA GLY A 144 -29.93 -48.78 10.15
C GLY A 144 -30.20 -47.28 10.26
N VAL A 145 -29.73 -46.65 11.33
CA VAL A 145 -29.72 -45.19 11.48
C VAL A 145 -28.56 -44.63 10.67
N VAL A 146 -28.86 -44.01 9.52
CA VAL A 146 -27.88 -43.21 8.76
C VAL A 146 -28.19 -41.73 8.97
N ASN A 147 -27.43 -41.08 9.84
CA ASN A 147 -27.38 -39.62 9.95
C ASN A 147 -26.51 -39.07 8.82
N VAL A 148 -27.12 -38.54 7.75
CA VAL A 148 -26.40 -37.74 6.76
C VAL A 148 -26.55 -36.26 7.11
N SER A 149 -25.57 -35.74 7.84
CA SER A 149 -25.41 -34.30 8.06
C SER A 149 -25.20 -33.60 6.72
N LYS A 150 -26.16 -32.79 6.27
CA LYS A 150 -26.00 -31.91 5.10
C LYS A 150 -25.00 -30.80 5.42
N ARG A 151 -23.72 -31.05 5.14
CA ARG A 151 -22.65 -30.05 5.20
C ARG A 151 -22.86 -29.06 4.03
N LYS A 152 -23.45 -27.90 4.30
CA LYS A 152 -23.48 -26.77 3.34
C LYS A 152 -22.04 -26.44 2.95
N LYS A 153 -21.67 -26.78 1.72
CA LYS A 153 -20.40 -26.36 1.11
C LYS A 153 -20.38 -24.83 1.06
N ARG A 154 -19.51 -24.22 1.86
CA ARG A 154 -19.21 -22.78 1.77
C ARG A 154 -18.55 -22.52 0.42
N LYS A 155 -19.29 -21.99 -0.55
CA LYS A 155 -18.69 -21.32 -1.72
C LYS A 155 -18.24 -19.93 -1.30
N ALA A 156 -17.07 -19.82 -0.67
CA ALA A 156 -16.52 -18.53 -0.22
C ALA A 156 -15.17 -18.17 -0.84
N ASN A 157 -14.61 -18.98 -1.74
CA ASN A 157 -13.27 -18.73 -2.26
C ASN A 157 -13.22 -18.01 -3.61
N TRP A 158 -14.30 -18.01 -4.40
CA TRP A 158 -14.32 -17.25 -5.67
C TRP A 158 -14.37 -15.76 -5.39
N LEU A 159 -15.35 -15.29 -4.62
CA LEU A 159 -15.59 -13.86 -4.43
C LEU A 159 -14.37 -13.15 -3.81
N VAL A 160 -13.70 -13.83 -2.87
CA VAL A 160 -12.46 -13.34 -2.25
C VAL A 160 -11.32 -13.29 -3.26
N ARG A 161 -11.19 -14.28 -4.17
CA ARG A 161 -10.19 -14.26 -5.25
C ARG A 161 -10.45 -13.14 -6.26
N PHE A 162 -11.71 -12.85 -6.58
CA PHE A 162 -12.07 -11.73 -7.46
C PHE A 162 -11.73 -10.38 -6.81
N PHE A 163 -12.10 -10.18 -5.54
CA PHE A 163 -11.70 -8.97 -4.80
C PHE A 163 -10.18 -8.83 -4.67
N MET A 164 -9.47 -9.94 -4.45
CA MET A 164 -8.01 -9.95 -4.40
C MET A 164 -7.40 -9.55 -5.76
N LEU A 165 -7.94 -10.06 -6.87
CA LEU A 165 -7.49 -9.71 -8.21
C LEU A 165 -7.75 -8.22 -8.53
N CYS A 166 -8.93 -7.72 -8.21
CA CYS A 166 -9.26 -6.29 -8.35
C CYS A 166 -8.37 -5.42 -7.47
N PHE A 167 -8.05 -5.85 -6.24
CA PHE A 167 -7.15 -5.15 -5.34
C PHE A 167 -5.72 -5.07 -5.90
N VAL A 168 -5.21 -6.18 -6.43
CA VAL A 168 -3.88 -6.20 -7.08
C VAL A 168 -3.86 -5.29 -8.31
N GLY A 169 -4.92 -5.32 -9.13
CA GLY A 169 -5.06 -4.42 -10.29
C GLY A 169 -5.11 -2.94 -9.89
N TYR A 170 -5.85 -2.59 -8.83
CA TYR A 170 -5.90 -1.23 -8.30
C TYR A 170 -4.54 -0.75 -7.78
N VAL A 171 -3.82 -1.60 -7.03
CA VAL A 171 -2.48 -1.27 -6.56
C VAL A 171 -1.51 -1.07 -7.73
N ALA A 172 -1.58 -1.91 -8.77
CA ALA A 172 -0.76 -1.73 -9.97
C ALA A 172 -1.06 -0.41 -10.69
N ALA A 173 -2.34 -0.05 -10.86
CA ALA A 173 -2.74 1.22 -11.46
C ALA A 173 -2.29 2.43 -10.61
N SER A 174 -2.39 2.33 -9.29
CA SER A 174 -1.92 3.37 -8.36
C SER A 174 -0.39 3.53 -8.40
N LEU A 175 0.36 2.43 -8.51
CA LEU A 175 1.81 2.47 -8.68
C LEU A 175 2.21 3.15 -10.00
N ILE A 176 1.49 2.87 -11.09
CA ILE A 176 1.71 3.53 -12.38
C ILE A 176 1.42 5.03 -12.27
N GLY A 177 0.30 5.41 -11.65
CA GLY A 177 -0.03 6.81 -11.38
C GLY A 177 1.05 7.53 -10.57
N MET A 178 1.57 6.86 -9.54
CA MET A 178 2.65 7.38 -8.70
C MET A 178 3.97 7.54 -9.48
N GLN A 179 4.28 6.65 -10.44
CA GLN A 179 5.45 6.82 -11.31
C GLN A 179 5.32 8.01 -12.27
N VAL A 180 4.12 8.30 -12.76
CA VAL A 180 3.86 9.49 -13.60
C VAL A 180 4.05 10.76 -12.77
N GLU A 181 3.53 10.80 -11.54
CA GLU A 181 3.68 11.94 -10.65
C GLU A 181 5.15 12.17 -10.23
N VAL A 182 5.88 11.10 -9.92
CA VAL A 182 7.33 11.17 -9.63
C VAL A 182 8.11 11.69 -10.83
N THR A 183 7.74 11.30 -12.05
CA THR A 183 8.37 11.80 -13.28
C THR A 183 8.07 13.28 -13.50
N ALA A 184 6.84 13.73 -13.23
CA ALA A 184 6.47 15.14 -13.29
C ALA A 184 7.25 15.98 -12.26
N LYS A 185 7.41 15.48 -11.03
CA LYS A 185 8.21 16.15 -9.98
C LYS A 185 9.70 16.24 -10.35
N ARG A 186 10.27 15.21 -10.97
CA ARG A 186 11.66 15.25 -11.48
C ARG A 186 11.83 16.29 -12.59
N ARG A 187 10.85 16.46 -13.47
CA ARG A 187 10.87 17.52 -14.50
C ARG A 187 10.81 18.92 -13.89
N GLN A 188 10.00 19.11 -12.85
CA GLN A 188 9.95 20.39 -12.12
C GLN A 188 11.28 20.71 -11.45
N LEU A 189 11.95 19.72 -10.85
CA LEU A 189 13.28 19.91 -10.27
C LEU A 189 14.33 20.27 -11.32
N LEU A 190 14.32 19.61 -12.48
CA LEU A 190 15.23 19.94 -13.58
C LEU A 190 15.02 21.37 -14.09
N ALA A 191 13.78 21.79 -14.30
CA ALA A 191 13.47 23.16 -14.73
C ALA A 191 13.91 24.20 -13.70
N LEU A 192 13.68 23.93 -12.41
CA LEU A 192 14.08 24.83 -11.32
C LEU A 192 15.61 24.88 -11.14
N GLN A 193 16.29 23.78 -11.39
CA GLN A 193 17.74 23.71 -11.33
C GLN A 193 18.37 24.48 -12.50
N GLN A 194 17.77 24.41 -13.69
CA GLN A 194 18.16 25.22 -14.84
C GLN A 194 17.98 26.72 -14.58
N SER A 195 16.88 27.15 -13.96
CA SER A 195 16.69 28.57 -13.64
C SER A 195 17.68 29.07 -12.59
N VAL A 196 18.00 28.26 -11.58
CA VAL A 196 19.05 28.58 -10.60
C VAL A 196 20.42 28.68 -11.25
N GLU A 197 20.75 27.78 -12.18
CA GLU A 197 22.03 27.79 -12.89
C GLU A 197 22.15 29.02 -13.81
N GLN A 198 21.07 29.39 -14.51
CA GLN A 198 21.00 30.63 -15.27
C GLN A 198 21.19 31.86 -14.38
N GLN A 199 20.51 31.91 -13.24
CA GLN A 199 20.63 33.01 -12.28
C GLN A 199 22.06 33.14 -11.75
N LYS A 200 22.72 32.02 -11.45
CA LYS A 200 24.12 32.00 -11.02
C LYS A 200 25.06 32.50 -12.10
N ARG A 201 24.87 32.09 -13.37
CA ARG A 201 25.68 32.62 -14.48
C ARG A 201 25.54 34.12 -14.64
N ILE A 202 24.30 34.63 -14.55
CA ILE A 202 24.05 36.09 -14.62
C ILE A 202 24.70 36.79 -13.44
N ASN A 203 24.63 36.22 -12.24
CA ASN A 203 25.23 36.81 -11.05
C ASN A 203 26.76 36.80 -11.12
N ASP A 204 27.35 35.70 -11.59
CA ASP A 204 28.80 35.58 -11.83
C ASP A 204 29.26 36.53 -12.94
N GLU A 205 28.49 36.71 -14.01
CA GLU A 205 28.76 37.70 -15.05
C GLU A 205 28.66 39.13 -14.51
N THR A 206 27.61 39.44 -13.74
CA THR A 206 27.45 40.74 -13.08
C THR A 206 28.62 41.01 -12.13
N GLN A 207 29.03 40.00 -11.35
CA GLN A 207 30.17 40.11 -10.45
C GLN A 207 31.47 40.27 -11.23
N ARG A 208 31.67 39.58 -12.36
CA ARG A 208 32.84 39.77 -13.23
C ARG A 208 32.88 41.16 -13.86
N LEU A 209 31.73 41.72 -14.23
CA LEU A 209 31.64 43.10 -14.71
C LEU A 209 32.00 44.08 -13.60
N LEU A 210 31.49 43.88 -12.39
CA LEU A 210 31.80 44.71 -11.20
C LEU A 210 33.22 44.53 -10.66
N SER A 211 33.82 43.36 -10.85
CA SER A 211 35.20 43.04 -10.46
C SER A 211 36.18 43.31 -11.60
N GLY A 212 35.68 43.73 -12.75
CA GLY A 212 36.49 44.15 -13.89
C GLY A 212 37.27 45.38 -13.48
N GLU A 213 38.58 45.22 -13.41
CA GLU A 213 39.63 46.14 -12.96
C GLU A 213 39.76 47.42 -13.84
N ASN A 214 38.65 48.04 -14.24
CA ASN A 214 38.64 49.25 -15.09
C ASN A 214 37.51 50.25 -14.72
N ASP A 215 36.72 49.99 -13.68
CA ASP A 215 35.61 50.88 -13.33
C ASP A 215 36.08 52.25 -12.84
N GLU A 216 37.18 52.35 -12.08
CA GLU A 216 37.70 53.67 -11.65
C GLU A 216 38.16 54.53 -12.83
N ASP A 217 38.99 53.99 -13.72
CA ASP A 217 39.46 54.67 -14.94
C ASP A 217 38.32 55.02 -15.91
N TYR A 218 37.27 54.21 -15.96
CA TYR A 218 36.09 54.46 -16.80
C TYR A 218 35.18 55.53 -16.17
N ILE A 219 34.96 55.46 -14.85
CA ILE A 219 34.19 56.45 -14.09
C ILE A 219 34.89 57.82 -14.14
N GLU A 220 36.21 57.87 -13.99
CA GLU A 220 37.00 59.11 -14.10
C GLU A 220 36.88 59.74 -15.49
N ARG A 221 36.96 58.93 -16.56
CA ARG A 221 36.77 59.40 -17.94
C ARG A 221 35.36 59.95 -18.17
N VAL A 222 34.32 59.23 -17.74
CA VAL A 222 32.93 59.69 -17.90
C VAL A 222 32.65 60.95 -17.07
N ALA A 223 33.22 61.04 -15.87
CA ALA A 223 33.10 62.23 -15.01
C ALA A 223 33.76 63.47 -15.63
N ARG A 224 34.95 63.33 -16.24
CA ARG A 224 35.64 64.41 -16.96
C ARG A 224 34.93 64.79 -18.26
N ASP A 225 34.65 63.82 -19.13
CA ASP A 225 34.19 64.09 -20.50
C ASP A 225 32.72 64.50 -20.58
N LYS A 226 31.85 63.93 -19.73
CA LYS A 226 30.39 64.16 -19.81
C LYS A 226 29.84 65.07 -18.72
N LEU A 227 30.42 65.03 -17.53
CA LEU A 227 29.91 65.78 -16.38
C LEU A 227 30.78 67.00 -16.05
N GLY A 228 31.96 67.12 -16.67
CA GLY A 228 32.89 68.24 -16.46
C GLY A 228 33.43 68.30 -15.03
N TYR A 229 33.38 67.19 -14.30
CA TYR A 229 33.93 67.12 -12.95
C TYR A 229 35.46 67.02 -13.02
N ALA A 230 36.12 67.78 -12.16
CA ALA A 230 37.56 67.73 -11.95
C ALA A 230 37.85 67.53 -10.46
N TYR A 231 39.05 67.05 -10.14
CA TYR A 231 39.48 66.95 -8.76
C TYR A 231 39.59 68.35 -8.13
N PRO A 232 39.26 68.51 -6.84
CA PRO A 232 39.19 69.82 -6.18
C PRO A 232 40.52 70.59 -6.14
N ASP A 233 41.65 69.92 -6.39
CA ASP A 233 43.00 70.46 -6.48
C ASP A 233 43.53 70.63 -7.92
N GLU A 234 42.73 70.31 -8.94
CA GLU A 234 43.09 70.40 -10.36
C GLU A 234 42.76 71.80 -10.95
N LYS A 235 43.74 72.47 -11.55
CA LYS A 235 43.54 73.77 -12.20
C LYS A 235 43.17 73.58 -13.66
N ILE A 236 41.90 73.82 -14.01
CA ILE A 236 41.38 73.72 -15.37
C ILE A 236 41.68 75.01 -16.14
N PHE A 237 42.42 74.91 -17.24
CA PHE A 237 42.66 76.03 -18.16
C PHE A 237 41.72 75.89 -19.36
N ILE A 238 40.70 76.74 -19.43
CA ILE A 238 39.78 76.81 -20.56
C ILE A 238 40.36 77.80 -21.58
N ASP A 239 40.81 77.30 -22.72
CA ASP A 239 41.21 78.17 -23.83
C ASP A 239 39.97 78.88 -24.39
N ARG A 240 39.97 80.21 -24.37
CA ARG A 240 38.89 81.06 -24.90
C ARG A 240 39.19 81.60 -26.29
N SER A 241 40.19 81.07 -26.97
CA SER A 241 40.48 81.35 -28.38
C SER A 241 39.48 80.58 -29.26
N GLY A 242 38.24 81.07 -29.31
CA GLY A 242 37.15 80.45 -30.07
C GLY A 242 37.24 80.72 -31.58
N ASN A 243 36.88 79.70 -32.36
CA ASN A 243 36.29 79.84 -33.70
C ASN A 243 34.95 79.10 -33.72
#